data_AF-A0A8T0TJ08-F1
#
_entry.id   AF-A0A8T0TJ08-F1
#
_cell.length_a   1.000
_cell.length_b   1.000
_cell.length_c   1.000
_cell.angle_alpha   90.00
_cell.angle_beta   90.00
_cell.angle_gamma   90.00
#
_symmetry.space_group_name_H-M   'P 1'
#
loop_
_entity.id
_entity.type
_entity.pdbx_description
1 polymer ?
#
loop_
_entity_poly.entity_id
_entity_poly.type
_entity_poly.pdbx_seq_one_letter_code
_entity_poly.pdbx_strand_id
1 'polypeptide(L)'
;MSDKLFSLTLLSAQLVNSPSLPFVPLQKFRSPIALPPSRIIDLTMAQTSVSPPPLRPSKANTHKYKVALCQLLVSPDREENIARARSRIEAAADAGAMLIVMPEIWSCPYSLEILASYAEDIDGGVSPSISMLSEVAAARKITIVGGSIPEKASGKVFNTCCVIGPDGQILAKHRKETSSSRSLIHSQVDRNLQ
;
A
#
# COMPACT_ATOMS: atom_id res chain seq x y z
N MET A 1 30.06 -7.73 18.34
CA MET A 1 28.84 -7.65 19.16
C MET A 1 27.85 -6.78 18.38
N SER A 2 27.16 -7.33 17.37
CA SER A 2 25.90 -8.08 17.47
C SER A 2 24.75 -7.26 18.05
N ASP A 3 23.84 -6.83 17.16
CA ASP A 3 22.38 -6.99 17.26
C ASP A 3 21.64 -5.76 16.73
N LYS A 4 20.51 -5.82 16.02
CA LYS A 4 19.77 -6.88 15.31
C LYS A 4 18.70 -6.13 14.49
N LEU A 5 18.36 -6.69 13.34
CA LEU A 5 17.20 -6.35 12.52
C LEU A 5 15.90 -6.49 13.32
N PHE A 6 14.97 -5.53 13.19
CA PHE A 6 13.55 -5.74 13.52
C PHE A 6 12.75 -5.82 12.22
N SER A 7 12.21 -7.02 11.94
CA SER A 7 11.22 -7.31 10.91
C SER A 7 9.90 -7.56 11.62
N LEU A 8 8.89 -6.70 11.39
CA LEU A 8 7.53 -6.90 11.90
C LEU A 8 6.65 -7.42 10.74
N THR A 9 6.17 -8.65 10.86
CA THR A 9 5.12 -9.22 10.00
C THR A 9 3.85 -9.33 10.84
N LEU A 10 2.78 -8.64 10.43
CA LEU A 10 1.45 -8.71 11.04
C LEU A 10 0.62 -9.77 10.30
N LEU A 11 0.08 -10.76 11.02
CA LEU A 11 -0.93 -11.69 10.54
C LEU A 11 -2.06 -11.75 11.58
N SER A 12 -3.30 -11.44 11.19
CA SER A 12 -4.47 -11.78 12.00
C SER A 12 -5.72 -11.91 11.13
N ALA A 13 -6.25 -13.13 11.05
CA ALA A 13 -7.64 -13.40 10.72
C ALA A 13 -8.18 -14.36 11.81
N GLN A 14 -9.19 -13.91 12.56
CA GLN A 14 -9.83 -14.68 13.62
C GLN A 14 -11.13 -15.33 13.11
N LEU A 15 -11.25 -16.62 13.38
CA LEU A 15 -12.46 -17.43 13.30
C LEU A 15 -13.26 -17.31 14.61
N VAL A 16 -14.58 -17.15 14.52
CA VAL A 16 -15.51 -17.35 15.64
C VAL A 16 -16.74 -18.10 15.12
N ASN A 17 -17.00 -19.31 15.63
CA ASN A 17 -18.32 -19.64 16.18
C ASN A 17 -18.34 -20.95 16.98
N SER A 18 -19.12 -20.92 18.06
CA SER A 18 -19.25 -21.87 19.18
C SER A 18 -20.62 -22.61 19.17
N PRO A 19 -20.90 -23.58 20.08
CA PRO A 19 -21.67 -24.81 19.78
C PRO A 19 -23.07 -25.00 20.43
N SER A 20 -23.71 -26.14 20.07
CA SER A 20 -24.59 -27.08 20.84
C SER A 20 -26.15 -27.00 20.81
N LEU A 21 -26.74 -28.11 20.30
CA LEU A 21 -28.00 -28.92 20.49
C LEU A 21 -29.07 -28.54 21.56
N PRO A 22 -30.36 -29.05 21.57
CA PRO A 22 -30.81 -30.46 21.34
C PRO A 22 -32.28 -30.79 20.86
N PHE A 23 -32.63 -32.11 20.86
CA PHE A 23 -33.92 -32.79 21.21
C PHE A 23 -34.83 -33.48 20.13
N VAL A 24 -35.38 -34.66 20.47
CA VAL A 24 -36.13 -35.69 19.67
C VAL A 24 -37.62 -35.78 20.11
N PRO A 25 -38.59 -36.43 19.39
CA PRO A 25 -38.96 -37.83 19.72
C PRO A 25 -39.54 -38.74 18.57
N LEU A 26 -39.69 -40.03 18.94
CA LEU A 26 -40.07 -41.28 18.23
C LEU A 26 -41.55 -41.48 17.79
N GLN A 27 -41.79 -42.41 16.83
CA GLN A 27 -42.89 -43.42 16.72
C GLN A 27 -42.72 -44.20 15.37
N LYS A 28 -43.08 -45.48 15.10
CA LYS A 28 -43.73 -46.61 15.78
C LYS A 28 -43.46 -47.92 14.98
N PHE A 29 -43.62 -49.07 15.66
CA PHE A 29 -43.44 -50.49 15.29
C PHE A 29 -44.24 -51.05 14.08
N ARG A 30 -43.69 -52.09 13.40
CA ARG A 30 -44.33 -53.41 13.09
C ARG A 30 -43.36 -54.42 12.39
N SER A 31 -42.86 -55.39 13.17
CA SER A 31 -42.75 -56.88 13.02
C SER A 31 -42.57 -57.60 11.63
N PRO A 32 -42.18 -58.90 11.55
CA PRO A 32 -40.86 -59.36 11.09
C PRO A 32 -40.89 -60.29 9.85
N ILE A 33 -39.84 -60.35 9.04
CA ILE A 33 -39.71 -61.39 7.99
C ILE A 33 -38.29 -62.00 8.00
N ALA A 34 -38.27 -63.33 7.93
CA ALA A 34 -37.16 -64.23 8.17
C ALA A 34 -36.01 -64.15 7.15
N LEU A 35 -34.78 -64.39 7.61
CA LEU A 35 -33.55 -64.54 6.82
C LEU A 35 -33.21 -66.03 6.62
N PRO A 36 -32.83 -66.49 5.41
CA PRO A 36 -32.07 -67.71 5.22
C PRO A 36 -30.55 -67.43 5.28
N PRO A 37 -29.70 -68.40 5.71
CA PRO A 37 -28.26 -68.18 5.82
C PRO A 37 -27.59 -68.49 4.48
N SER A 38 -26.86 -67.53 3.89
CA SER A 38 -25.96 -67.87 2.77
C SER A 38 -24.81 -66.88 2.61
N ARG A 39 -23.60 -67.40 2.79
CA ARG A 39 -22.33 -67.07 2.12
C ARG A 39 -21.78 -65.65 2.32
N ILE A 40 -20.80 -65.55 3.22
CA ILE A 40 -19.82 -64.45 3.22
C ILE A 40 -18.97 -64.58 1.96
N ILE A 41 -18.96 -63.54 1.13
CA ILE A 41 -18.02 -63.33 0.03
C ILE A 41 -17.01 -62.32 0.55
N ASP A 42 -15.74 -62.72 0.71
CA ASP A 42 -14.66 -61.80 1.06
C ASP A 42 -14.32 -60.95 -0.18
N LEU A 43 -14.78 -59.69 -0.18
CA LEU A 43 -14.41 -58.68 -1.17
C LEU A 43 -13.22 -57.87 -0.63
N THR A 44 -12.01 -58.34 -0.90
CA THR A 44 -10.79 -57.58 -0.63
C THR A 44 -10.69 -56.42 -1.62
N MET A 45 -11.11 -55.21 -1.20
CA MET A 45 -10.86 -53.99 -1.95
C MET A 45 -9.39 -53.58 -1.79
N ALA A 46 -8.57 -53.86 -2.80
CA ALA A 46 -7.22 -53.31 -2.88
C ALA A 46 -7.30 -51.80 -3.13
N GLN A 47 -7.01 -50.98 -2.11
CA GLN A 47 -6.82 -49.55 -2.27
C GLN A 47 -5.43 -49.27 -2.85
N THR A 48 -5.35 -49.07 -4.16
CA THR A 48 -4.16 -48.48 -4.78
C THR A 48 -4.20 -46.97 -4.58
N SER A 49 -3.54 -46.49 -3.53
CA SER A 49 -3.29 -45.06 -3.34
C SER A 49 -2.18 -44.61 -4.31
N VAL A 50 -2.57 -44.15 -5.50
CA VAL A 50 -1.63 -43.45 -6.38
C VAL A 50 -1.57 -42.01 -5.93
N SER A 51 -0.54 -41.65 -5.17
CA SER A 51 -0.26 -40.27 -4.81
C SER A 51 0.05 -39.45 -6.08
N PRO A 52 -0.53 -38.24 -6.26
CA PRO A 52 -0.19 -37.41 -7.39
C PRO A 52 1.31 -37.07 -7.37
N PRO A 53 2.00 -37.06 -8.53
CA PRO A 53 3.40 -36.71 -8.59
C PRO A 53 3.61 -35.30 -7.99
N PRO A 54 4.72 -35.08 -7.26
CA PRO A 54 5.01 -33.77 -6.69
C PRO A 54 5.04 -32.74 -7.83
N LEU A 55 4.20 -31.71 -7.72
CA LEU A 55 4.24 -30.56 -8.60
C LEU A 55 5.66 -29.98 -8.52
N ARG A 56 6.47 -30.19 -9.56
CA ARG A 56 7.75 -29.47 -9.65
C ARG A 56 7.40 -27.99 -9.71
N PRO A 57 7.89 -27.16 -8.78
CA PRO A 57 7.76 -25.72 -8.95
C PRO A 57 8.43 -25.38 -10.27
N SER A 58 7.67 -24.84 -11.22
CA SER A 58 8.27 -24.25 -12.42
C SER A 58 9.27 -23.21 -11.93
N LYS A 59 10.44 -23.11 -12.59
CA LYS A 59 11.36 -22.01 -12.32
C LYS A 59 10.58 -20.72 -12.59
N ALA A 60 10.09 -20.09 -11.53
CA ALA A 60 9.49 -18.77 -11.62
C ALA A 60 10.59 -17.84 -12.13
N ASN A 61 10.42 -17.27 -13.32
CA ASN A 61 11.24 -16.18 -13.81
C ASN A 61 11.07 -15.01 -12.83
N THR A 62 11.93 -14.97 -11.82
CA THR A 62 11.89 -13.96 -10.76
C THR A 62 12.64 -12.75 -11.28
N HIS A 63 11.91 -11.84 -11.92
CA HIS A 63 12.45 -10.53 -12.25
C HIS A 63 12.81 -9.81 -10.94
N LYS A 64 14.11 -9.62 -10.70
CA LYS A 64 14.58 -8.84 -9.55
C LYS A 64 14.29 -7.38 -9.81
N TYR A 65 13.35 -6.82 -9.05
CA TYR A 65 12.98 -5.40 -9.13
C TYR A 65 13.50 -4.71 -7.87
N LYS A 66 14.41 -3.73 -8.04
CA LYS A 66 14.99 -3.00 -6.92
C LYS A 66 14.16 -1.74 -6.64
N VAL A 67 13.74 -1.60 -5.40
CA VAL A 67 12.98 -0.45 -4.89
C VAL A 67 13.84 0.31 -3.90
N ALA A 68 13.80 1.65 -3.94
CA ALA A 68 14.43 2.52 -2.96
C ALA A 68 13.39 3.34 -2.20
N LEU A 69 13.60 3.51 -0.90
CA LEU A 69 12.83 4.40 -0.05
C LEU A 69 13.76 5.55 0.36
N CYS A 70 13.48 6.76 -0.11
CA CYS A 70 14.29 7.92 0.21
C CYS A 70 13.92 8.46 1.59
N GLN A 71 14.92 8.85 2.36
CA GLN A 71 14.76 9.61 3.60
C GLN A 71 15.48 10.94 3.44
N LEU A 72 14.81 12.02 3.82
CA LEU A 72 15.30 13.38 3.63
C LEU A 72 15.22 14.14 4.94
N LEU A 73 16.28 14.87 5.25
CA LEU A 73 16.19 15.98 6.17
C LEU A 73 15.51 17.14 5.43
N VAL A 74 14.53 17.77 6.06
CA VAL A 74 13.77 18.88 5.48
C VAL A 74 14.25 20.18 6.11
N SER A 75 14.42 21.20 5.27
CA SER A 75 14.81 22.56 5.64
C SER A 75 13.69 23.56 5.31
N PRO A 76 13.75 24.80 5.79
CA PRO A 76 12.84 25.87 5.37
C PRO A 76 13.05 26.31 3.91
N ASP A 77 14.18 26.02 3.30
CA ASP A 77 14.46 26.39 1.91
C ASP A 77 13.91 25.29 0.96
N ARG A 78 12.99 25.68 0.08
CA ARG A 78 12.33 24.75 -0.85
C ARG A 78 13.33 24.24 -1.88
N GLU A 79 14.10 25.13 -2.46
CA GLU A 79 15.10 24.84 -3.48
C GLU A 79 16.16 23.88 -2.94
N GLU A 80 16.58 24.07 -1.69
CA GLU A 80 17.48 23.13 -0.99
C GLU A 80 16.85 21.74 -0.82
N ASN A 81 15.57 21.67 -0.43
CA ASN A 81 14.85 20.40 -0.31
C ASN A 81 14.73 19.68 -1.66
N ILE A 82 14.42 20.40 -2.74
CA ILE A 82 14.31 19.87 -4.10
C ILE A 82 15.68 19.36 -4.59
N ALA A 83 16.75 20.12 -4.37
CA ALA A 83 18.11 19.70 -4.73
C ALA A 83 18.54 18.44 -3.96
N ARG A 84 18.24 18.37 -2.66
CA ARG A 84 18.50 17.19 -1.83
C ARG A 84 17.70 15.98 -2.31
N ALA A 85 16.42 16.16 -2.63
CA ALA A 85 15.55 15.12 -3.18
C ALA A 85 16.12 14.57 -4.49
N ARG A 86 16.47 15.45 -5.45
CA ARG A 86 17.11 15.07 -6.72
C ARG A 86 18.34 14.21 -6.49
N SER A 87 19.26 14.66 -5.63
CA SER A 87 20.50 13.93 -5.33
C SER A 87 20.23 12.53 -4.77
N ARG A 88 19.23 12.36 -3.90
CA ARG A 88 18.86 11.03 -3.36
C ARG A 88 18.23 10.12 -4.39
N ILE A 89 17.39 10.66 -5.27
CA ILE A 89 16.76 9.92 -6.36
C ILE A 89 17.84 9.43 -7.34
N GLU A 90 18.75 10.32 -7.74
CA GLU A 90 19.86 9.96 -8.65
C GLU A 90 20.77 8.90 -8.05
N ALA A 91 21.17 9.03 -6.77
CA ALA A 91 21.98 8.02 -6.09
C ALA A 91 21.29 6.65 -6.00
N ALA A 92 19.98 6.64 -5.77
CA ALA A 92 19.19 5.40 -5.75
C ALA A 92 19.08 4.78 -7.16
N ALA A 93 18.92 5.61 -8.20
CA ALA A 93 18.92 5.17 -9.59
C ALA A 93 20.28 4.59 -10.01
N ASP A 94 21.39 5.24 -9.62
CA ASP A 94 22.76 4.77 -9.84
C ASP A 94 23.01 3.43 -9.11
N ALA A 95 22.36 3.20 -7.96
CA ALA A 95 22.35 1.91 -7.28
C ALA A 95 21.45 0.85 -7.94
N GLY A 96 20.81 1.18 -9.07
CA GLY A 96 19.98 0.30 -9.89
C GLY A 96 18.52 0.18 -9.43
N ALA A 97 18.01 1.11 -8.62
CA ALA A 97 16.58 1.15 -8.28
C ALA A 97 15.74 1.55 -9.49
N MET A 98 14.68 0.79 -9.76
CA MET A 98 13.74 1.07 -10.86
C MET A 98 12.46 1.76 -10.38
N LEU A 99 12.18 1.66 -9.07
CA LEU A 99 11.11 2.37 -8.38
C LEU A 99 11.67 3.06 -7.16
N ILE A 100 11.41 4.36 -7.05
CA ILE A 100 11.86 5.19 -5.93
C ILE A 100 10.63 5.79 -5.24
N VAL A 101 10.61 5.73 -3.91
CA VAL A 101 9.51 6.27 -3.11
C VAL A 101 10.03 7.40 -2.22
N MET A 102 9.42 8.57 -2.34
CA MET A 102 9.77 9.75 -1.55
C MET A 102 8.91 9.86 -0.27
N PRO A 103 9.37 10.59 0.76
CA PRO A 103 8.62 10.81 2.01
C PRO A 103 7.32 11.61 1.84
N GLU A 104 6.50 11.65 2.90
CA GLU A 104 5.38 12.59 3.01
C GLU A 104 5.91 14.03 3.26
N ILE A 105 5.35 15.04 2.58
CA ILE A 105 5.68 16.47 2.72
C ILE A 105 7.19 16.72 2.79
N TRP A 106 7.90 16.37 1.73
CA TRP A 106 9.35 16.51 1.66
C TRP A 106 9.84 17.86 1.12
N SER A 107 8.96 18.63 0.46
CA SER A 107 9.31 19.90 -0.17
C SER A 107 9.36 21.09 0.79
N CYS A 108 8.79 20.96 1.99
CA CYS A 108 8.72 22.03 2.99
C CYS A 108 8.62 21.50 4.43
N PRO A 109 8.89 22.31 5.46
CA PRO A 109 8.70 21.88 6.84
C PRO A 109 7.25 21.50 7.13
N TYR A 110 7.07 20.52 8.01
CA TYR A 110 5.74 20.00 8.36
C TYR A 110 5.07 20.89 9.41
N SER A 111 4.48 22.01 8.98
CA SER A 111 3.64 22.85 9.84
C SER A 111 2.40 23.31 9.09
N LEU A 112 1.22 23.11 9.71
CA LEU A 112 -0.08 23.44 9.10
C LEU A 112 -0.18 24.92 8.70
N GLU A 113 0.48 25.80 9.44
CA GLU A 113 0.45 27.25 9.20
C GLU A 113 1.20 27.65 7.93
N ILE A 114 2.24 26.90 7.56
CA ILE A 114 3.09 27.24 6.41
C ILE A 114 2.74 26.43 5.16
N LEU A 115 2.03 25.30 5.26
CA LEU A 115 1.71 24.47 4.08
C LEU A 115 1.11 25.28 2.94
N ALA A 116 0.29 26.29 3.24
CA ALA A 116 -0.32 27.15 2.24
C ALA A 116 0.70 28.00 1.45
N SER A 117 1.77 28.48 2.08
CA SER A 117 2.81 29.25 1.39
C SER A 117 3.75 28.38 0.55
N TYR A 118 3.80 27.08 0.85
CA TYR A 118 4.56 26.09 0.08
C TYR A 118 3.71 25.31 -0.93
N ALA A 119 2.41 25.62 -1.02
CA ALA A 119 1.51 24.88 -1.88
C ALA A 119 1.78 25.17 -3.36
N GLU A 120 1.97 24.10 -4.12
CA GLU A 120 2.29 24.12 -5.54
C GLU A 120 1.03 23.85 -6.38
N ASP A 121 0.92 24.48 -7.55
CA ASP A 121 -0.19 24.24 -8.48
C ASP A 121 0.20 23.17 -9.49
N ILE A 122 -0.10 21.92 -9.15
CA ILE A 122 0.25 20.75 -9.97
C ILE A 122 -0.53 20.76 -11.29
N ASP A 123 -1.83 21.07 -11.25
CA ASP A 123 -2.69 21.04 -12.44
C ASP A 123 -2.43 22.23 -13.38
N GLY A 124 -2.02 23.38 -12.82
CA GLY A 124 -1.58 24.56 -13.56
C GLY A 124 -0.13 24.49 -14.05
N GLY A 125 0.61 23.41 -13.76
CA GLY A 125 2.00 23.24 -14.16
C GLY A 125 3.01 24.11 -13.42
N VAL A 126 2.59 24.79 -12.34
CA VAL A 126 3.46 25.62 -11.49
C VAL A 126 3.85 24.81 -10.25
N SER A 127 4.65 23.78 -10.48
CA SER A 127 5.09 22.85 -9.43
C SER A 127 6.56 22.47 -9.61
N PRO A 128 7.51 23.21 -9.03
CA PRO A 128 8.94 22.90 -9.14
C PRO A 128 9.29 21.50 -8.59
N SER A 129 8.55 21.01 -7.59
CA SER A 129 8.74 19.67 -7.06
C SER A 129 8.37 18.61 -8.11
N ILE A 130 7.20 18.72 -8.74
CA ILE A 130 6.75 17.77 -9.76
C ILE A 130 7.58 17.88 -11.05
N SER A 131 7.96 19.09 -11.46
CA SER A 131 8.86 19.31 -12.61
C SER A 131 10.20 18.60 -12.40
N MET A 132 10.82 18.75 -11.23
CA MET A 132 12.06 18.04 -10.92
C MET A 132 11.89 16.51 -10.97
N LEU A 133 10.82 15.98 -10.38
CA LEU A 133 10.55 14.55 -10.40
C LEU A 133 10.34 14.02 -11.83
N SER A 134 9.59 14.76 -12.65
CA SER A 134 9.35 14.47 -14.08
C SER A 134 10.67 14.39 -14.85
N GLU A 135 11.53 15.41 -14.72
CA GLU A 135 12.83 15.47 -15.38
C GLU A 135 13.72 14.28 -15.01
N VAL A 136 13.86 13.98 -13.71
CA VAL A 136 14.75 12.90 -13.25
C VAL A 136 14.20 11.53 -13.64
N ALA A 137 12.88 11.33 -13.55
CA ALA A 137 12.23 10.09 -13.94
C ALA A 137 12.45 9.78 -15.42
N ALA A 138 12.27 10.76 -16.30
CA ALA A 138 12.53 10.64 -17.74
C ALA A 138 14.01 10.40 -18.04
N ALA A 139 14.90 11.21 -17.43
CA ALA A 139 16.34 11.12 -17.68
C ALA A 139 16.93 9.77 -17.24
N ARG A 140 16.45 9.21 -16.13
CA ARG A 140 16.93 7.95 -15.57
C ARG A 140 16.09 6.74 -15.98
N LYS A 141 14.96 6.94 -16.68
CA LYS A 141 13.99 5.90 -17.09
C LYS A 141 13.50 5.06 -15.90
N ILE A 142 13.13 5.73 -14.82
CA ILE A 142 12.66 5.13 -13.57
C ILE A 142 11.25 5.60 -13.23
N THR A 143 10.55 4.82 -12.41
CA THR A 143 9.27 5.25 -11.82
C THR A 143 9.50 5.86 -10.45
N ILE A 144 8.82 6.97 -10.15
CA ILE A 144 8.91 7.62 -8.84
C ILE A 144 7.53 7.73 -8.22
N VAL A 145 7.33 7.14 -7.05
CA VAL A 145 6.24 7.53 -6.14
C VAL A 145 6.74 8.80 -5.46
N GLY A 146 6.22 9.93 -5.91
CA GLY A 146 6.75 11.27 -5.61
C GLY A 146 6.64 11.68 -4.15
N GLY A 147 6.16 10.81 -3.26
CA GLY A 147 5.82 11.21 -1.90
C GLY A 147 4.75 12.27 -1.95
N SER A 148 4.54 13.02 -0.88
CA SER A 148 3.58 14.12 -0.96
C SER A 148 4.19 15.49 -0.86
N ILE A 149 3.50 16.44 -1.48
CA ILE A 149 3.76 17.88 -1.39
C ILE A 149 2.43 18.59 -1.08
N PRO A 150 2.47 19.82 -0.53
CA PRO A 150 1.29 20.64 -0.43
C PRO A 150 0.87 21.08 -1.85
N GLU A 151 -0.35 20.77 -2.25
CA GLU A 151 -0.96 21.14 -3.53
C GLU A 151 -1.99 22.25 -3.31
N LYS A 152 -1.93 23.31 -4.09
CA LYS A 152 -2.98 24.33 -4.15
C LYS A 152 -3.97 23.97 -5.24
N ALA A 153 -5.22 23.72 -4.89
CA ALA A 153 -6.29 23.48 -5.86
C ALA A 153 -7.63 24.02 -5.35
N SER A 154 -8.39 24.68 -6.23
CA SER A 154 -9.73 25.19 -5.92
C SER A 154 -9.80 26.03 -4.62
N GLY A 155 -8.78 26.86 -4.37
CA GLY A 155 -8.69 27.70 -3.17
C GLY A 155 -8.40 26.95 -1.86
N LYS A 156 -8.06 25.66 -1.94
CA LYS A 156 -7.71 24.81 -0.79
C LYS A 156 -6.30 24.26 -0.94
N VAL A 157 -5.74 23.82 0.18
CA VAL A 157 -4.45 23.12 0.24
C VAL A 157 -4.73 21.65 0.51
N PHE A 158 -4.13 20.78 -0.29
CA PHE A 158 -4.20 19.33 -0.15
C PHE A 158 -2.80 18.76 0.08
N ASN A 159 -2.73 17.64 0.78
CA ASN A 159 -1.52 16.83 0.82
C ASN A 159 -1.62 15.83 -0.34
N THR A 160 -0.77 15.99 -1.34
CA THR A 160 -0.93 15.32 -2.63
C THR A 160 0.30 14.54 -3.02
N CYS A 161 0.09 13.28 -3.38
CA CYS A 161 1.09 12.37 -3.91
C CYS A 161 0.86 12.12 -5.41
N CYS A 162 1.92 12.25 -6.20
CA CYS A 162 1.93 11.91 -7.61
C CYS A 162 2.83 10.70 -7.87
N VAL A 163 2.44 9.82 -8.78
CA VAL A 163 3.30 8.79 -9.34
C VAL A 163 3.77 9.25 -10.70
N ILE A 164 5.08 9.30 -10.91
CA ILE A 164 5.72 9.76 -12.13
C ILE A 164 6.31 8.55 -12.86
N GLY A 165 5.99 8.41 -14.14
CA GLY A 165 6.45 7.34 -15.00
C GLY A 165 7.85 7.56 -15.55
N PRO A 166 8.45 6.52 -16.17
CA PRO A 166 9.79 6.59 -16.76
C PRO A 166 9.88 7.48 -18.02
N ASP A 167 8.75 7.98 -18.51
CA ASP A 167 8.62 8.98 -19.56
C ASP A 167 8.52 10.42 -19.00
N GLY A 168 8.51 10.57 -17.67
CA GLY A 168 8.33 11.85 -16.98
C GLY A 168 6.86 12.24 -16.78
N GLN A 169 5.89 11.44 -17.24
CA GLN A 169 4.48 11.80 -17.14
C GLN A 169 3.89 11.40 -15.79
N ILE A 170 2.91 12.16 -15.31
CA ILE A 170 2.13 11.79 -14.12
C ILE A 170 1.21 10.61 -14.48
N LEU A 171 1.47 9.44 -13.88
CA LEU A 171 0.66 8.23 -14.04
C LEU A 171 -0.53 8.19 -13.08
N ALA A 172 -0.38 8.76 -11.89
CA ALA A 172 -1.43 8.83 -10.89
C ALA A 172 -1.26 10.06 -9.99
N LYS A 173 -2.37 10.57 -9.47
CA LYS A 173 -2.40 11.63 -8.47
C LYS A 173 -3.41 11.28 -7.38
N HIS A 174 -3.00 11.38 -6.13
CA HIS A 174 -3.83 11.08 -4.97
C HIS A 174 -3.75 12.23 -3.95
N ARG A 175 -4.90 12.74 -3.54
CA ARG A 175 -5.05 13.71 -2.45
C ARG A 175 -5.41 12.95 -1.18
N LYS A 176 -4.63 13.13 -0.11
CA LYS A 176 -4.95 12.59 1.21
C LYS A 176 -6.30 13.16 1.65
N GLU A 177 -7.25 12.29 1.93
CA GLU A 177 -8.53 12.72 2.45
C GLU A 177 -8.33 13.37 3.82
N THR A 178 -8.63 14.65 3.89
CA THR A 178 -8.71 15.39 5.15
C THR A 178 -10.20 15.59 5.40
N SER A 179 -10.79 14.76 6.26
CA SER A 179 -12.16 14.99 6.71
C SER A 179 -12.23 16.39 7.33
N SER A 180 -13.17 17.19 6.83
CA SER A 180 -13.36 18.63 7.06
C SER A 180 -13.58 19.06 8.52
N SER A 181 -13.34 18.20 9.50
CA SER A 181 -13.58 18.45 10.93
C SER A 181 -12.44 19.18 11.64
N ARG A 182 -11.29 19.44 10.99
CA ARG A 182 -10.20 20.25 11.58
C ARG A 182 -10.07 21.68 11.02
N SER A 183 -10.79 22.03 9.96
CA SER A 183 -10.73 23.36 9.34
C SER A 183 -11.76 24.37 9.88
N LEU A 184 -12.59 23.99 10.86
CA LEU A 184 -13.66 24.86 11.38
C LEU A 184 -13.27 25.70 12.61
N ILE A 185 -11.98 25.79 12.98
CA ILE A 185 -11.55 26.52 14.19
C ILE A 185 -10.93 27.90 13.87
N HIS A 186 -10.87 28.36 12.61
CA HIS A 186 -10.25 29.66 12.29
C HIS A 186 -11.09 30.63 11.45
N SER A 187 -12.41 30.44 11.33
CA SER A 187 -13.29 31.40 10.63
C SER A 187 -14.23 32.22 11.53
N GLN A 188 -13.99 32.25 12.86
CA GLN A 188 -14.85 32.97 13.81
C GLN A 188 -14.18 34.07 14.64
N VAL A 189 -12.91 34.40 14.43
CA VAL A 189 -12.25 35.48 15.19
C VAL A 189 -12.27 36.85 14.48
N ASP A 190 -12.49 36.92 13.17
CA ASP A 190 -12.40 38.19 12.40
C ASP A 190 -13.74 38.88 12.08
N ARG A 191 -14.82 38.67 12.86
CA ARG A 191 -16.12 39.33 12.61
C ARG A 191 -16.65 40.28 13.68
N ASN A 192 -15.86 40.65 14.69
CA ASN A 192 -16.29 41.61 15.73
C ASN A 192 -15.30 42.77 15.94
N LEU A 193 -14.89 43.44 14.86
CA LEU A 193 -14.20 44.74 14.92
C LEU A 193 -14.50 45.56 13.66
N GLN A 194 -15.76 45.97 13.50
CA GLN A 194 -16.19 47.20 12.82
C GLN A 194 -17.50 47.69 13.45
#